data_AF-A0A382K2R2-F1
#
_entry.id   AF-A0A382K2R2-F1
#
_cell.length_a   1.000
_cell.length_b   1.000
_cell.length_c   1.000
_cell.angle_alpha   90.00
_cell.angle_beta   90.00
_cell.angle_gamma   90.00
#
_symmetry.space_group_name_H-M   'P 1'
#
loop_
_entity.id
_entity.type
_entity.pdbx_description
1 polymer ?
#
loop_
_entity_poly.entity_id
_entity_poly.type
_entity_poly.pdbx_seq_one_letter_code
_entity_poly.pdbx_strand_id
1 'polypeptide(L)'
;VAILWGSTIGGDSAAKLARVATGNGVSLDSGMDFRRGRVLAWPPSRCGAFLMGQNKKERVKRPSRPKPVAAGPVSSDPMPSWLKTDKALAAGESFFRPVDWLAFGITTLVTLLGYCLTISPDLTLEDCGELAVGSMYAGVPHPPGYPVWTLYTWLFTKLVPISNIAFRVALSSAFAAALSSGLLALLTCRASARIIEGIEWLGGMDERLAKRVTLVGGCVAGLMLGFSGFMWSQAVIVEVYTLSVLSLMGVLCCLYRWTQDTARMRYLYWTFFWFGICLCNHQTLIVAAMGIETVILFAHPRLGRNLFTVNALVYLAVLVLMASGSTELFSGNAPMQVLFHMLGLSFIVVAGLLWFVTLAQDNRSGGFNPAREIREGLKIIWSGLAYAGGAAFYLFMPLASMTNPPINWGYPRTWL
;
A
#
# COMPACT_ATOMS: atom_id res chain seq x y z
N VAL A 1 -7.42 -22.49 -16.24
CA VAL A 1 -8.33 -22.98 -15.17
C VAL A 1 -8.41 -22.02 -13.97
N ALA A 2 -7.75 -20.85 -14.00
CA ALA A 2 -7.99 -19.77 -13.03
C ALA A 2 -9.12 -18.81 -13.45
N ILE A 3 -10.36 -19.32 -13.58
CA ILE A 3 -11.60 -18.54 -13.54
C ILE A 3 -12.68 -19.49 -13.02
N LEU A 4 -12.87 -19.59 -11.70
CA LEU A 4 -14.08 -20.11 -11.07
C LEU A 4 -14.01 -19.88 -9.55
N TRP A 5 -14.04 -18.61 -9.15
CA TRP A 5 -14.61 -18.27 -7.84
C TRP A 5 -15.43 -16.99 -7.96
N GLY A 6 -16.61 -17.17 -8.55
CA GLY A 6 -17.71 -16.24 -8.48
C GLY A 6 -18.56 -16.54 -7.25
N SER A 7 -18.54 -15.61 -6.31
CA SER A 7 -19.58 -15.31 -5.32
C SER A 7 -20.96 -15.95 -5.56
N THR A 8 -21.39 -16.84 -4.66
CA THR A 8 -22.79 -17.23 -4.50
C THR A 8 -23.14 -17.43 -3.02
N ILE A 9 -23.31 -16.34 -2.28
CA ILE A 9 -24.24 -16.29 -1.13
C ILE A 9 -24.94 -14.93 -1.13
N GLY A 10 -26.01 -14.85 -1.92
CA GLY A 10 -27.14 -13.93 -1.78
C GLY A 10 -28.31 -14.73 -2.34
N GLY A 11 -29.30 -15.18 -1.58
CA GLY A 11 -30.00 -14.46 -0.53
C GLY A 11 -31.27 -13.89 -1.13
N ASP A 12 -32.14 -14.76 -1.67
CA ASP A 12 -33.51 -14.39 -2.04
C ASP A 12 -34.45 -15.59 -1.88
N SER A 13 -35.32 -15.50 -0.88
CA SER A 13 -36.56 -16.27 -0.79
C SER A 13 -37.57 -15.49 0.04
N ALA A 14 -38.26 -14.61 -0.68
CA ALA A 14 -39.68 -14.26 -0.56
C ALA A 14 -40.34 -14.35 0.83
N ALA A 15 -40.50 -13.18 1.46
CA ALA A 15 -41.46 -12.99 2.54
C ALA A 15 -42.90 -13.08 2.00
N LYS A 16 -43.63 -14.13 2.39
CA LYS A 16 -45.09 -14.24 2.20
C LYS A 16 -45.82 -13.27 3.14
N LEU A 17 -46.70 -12.45 2.57
CA LEU A 17 -47.76 -11.75 3.28
C LEU A 17 -48.77 -12.75 3.86
N ALA A 18 -49.11 -12.59 5.13
CA ALA A 18 -50.39 -13.01 5.69
C ALA A 18 -50.90 -11.90 6.63
N ARG A 19 -52.14 -11.43 6.38
CA ARG A 19 -52.90 -10.49 7.22
C ARG A 19 -54.01 -11.24 7.97
N VAL A 20 -54.49 -10.56 9.04
CA VAL A 20 -55.77 -10.71 9.81
C VAL A 20 -55.67 -11.69 11.00
N ALA A 21 -56.04 -11.39 12.26
CA ALA A 21 -57.16 -10.62 12.88
C ALA A 21 -56.71 -9.96 14.21
N THR A 22 -56.93 -8.67 14.52
CA THR A 22 -58.08 -7.94 15.16
C THR A 22 -58.59 -8.40 16.54
N GLY A 23 -58.52 -7.46 17.51
CA GLY A 23 -59.30 -7.38 18.77
C GLY A 23 -58.38 -7.17 19.99
N ASN A 24 -58.54 -6.22 20.92
CA ASN A 24 -59.55 -5.18 21.21
C ASN A 24 -58.97 -4.18 22.25
N GLY A 25 -59.32 -2.88 22.14
CA GLY A 25 -59.42 -1.89 23.24
C GLY A 25 -58.12 -1.37 23.88
N VAL A 26 -57.95 -0.12 24.32
CA VAL A 26 -58.80 1.05 24.50
C VAL A 26 -57.88 2.30 24.46
N SER A 27 -58.41 3.41 23.95
CA SER A 27 -57.82 4.75 23.88
C SER A 27 -57.50 5.38 25.24
N LEU A 28 -56.51 6.28 25.29
CA LEU A 28 -56.69 7.63 25.85
C LEU A 28 -55.50 8.55 25.46
N ASP A 29 -55.83 9.82 25.45
CA ASP A 29 -55.32 10.92 24.63
C ASP A 29 -54.50 11.93 25.46
N SER A 30 -53.87 12.90 24.77
CA SER A 30 -53.21 14.13 25.28
C SER A 30 -51.86 13.95 26.02
N GLY A 31 -50.80 14.74 25.86
CA GLY A 31 -50.55 16.04 25.23
C GLY A 31 -49.59 16.85 26.15
N MET A 32 -48.55 17.50 25.57
CA MET A 32 -47.74 18.61 26.16
C MET A 32 -46.76 18.27 27.33
N ASP A 33 -45.65 18.94 27.63
CA ASP A 33 -44.81 20.01 27.03
C ASP A 33 -43.50 20.12 27.88
N PHE A 34 -42.51 20.83 27.35
CA PHE A 34 -41.18 21.14 27.89
C PHE A 34 -41.14 21.81 29.28
N ARG A 35 -40.07 21.52 30.04
CA ARG A 35 -39.22 22.40 30.91
C ARG A 35 -38.88 21.77 32.27
N ARG A 36 -37.58 21.55 32.52
CA ARG A 36 -36.84 21.91 33.76
C ARG A 36 -35.40 21.37 33.73
N GLY A 37 -34.46 22.24 33.36
CA GLY A 37 -33.04 22.08 33.68
C GLY A 37 -32.75 22.69 35.06
N ARG A 38 -32.05 21.94 35.93
CA ARG A 38 -31.66 22.37 37.27
C ARG A 38 -30.49 23.35 37.24
N VAL A 39 -30.63 24.37 38.07
CA VAL A 39 -29.64 25.38 38.48
C VAL A 39 -28.67 24.78 39.51
N LEU A 40 -27.38 25.05 39.38
CA LEU A 40 -26.39 24.93 40.46
C LEU A 40 -25.62 26.24 40.58
N ALA A 41 -25.75 26.86 41.76
CA ALA A 41 -25.21 28.17 42.13
C ALA A 41 -23.84 28.06 42.82
N TRP A 42 -23.02 29.10 42.67
CA TRP A 42 -21.77 29.33 43.39
C TRP A 42 -21.99 30.03 44.75
N PRO A 43 -21.05 29.92 45.72
CA PRO A 43 -21.25 30.38 47.10
C PRO A 43 -20.92 31.89 47.30
N PRO A 44 -21.43 32.53 48.38
CA PRO A 44 -21.32 33.97 48.59
C PRO A 44 -20.12 34.38 49.47
N SER A 45 -19.53 35.54 49.16
CA SER A 45 -18.59 36.26 50.03
C SER A 45 -19.28 37.42 50.75
N ARG A 46 -18.79 37.73 51.96
CA ARG A 46 -19.39 38.58 52.99
C ARG A 46 -19.30 40.09 52.71
N CYS A 47 -20.27 40.81 53.27
CA CYS A 47 -20.42 42.27 53.35
C CYS A 47 -19.24 43.01 54.01
N GLY A 48 -19.07 44.29 53.65
CA GLY A 48 -18.51 45.30 54.56
C GLY A 48 -18.03 46.62 53.95
N ALA A 49 -18.82 47.67 54.16
CA ALA A 49 -18.44 49.07 54.32
C ALA A 49 -18.29 50.01 53.09
N PHE A 50 -18.97 51.14 53.28
CA PHE A 50 -19.23 52.29 52.43
C PHE A 50 -18.18 53.38 52.69
N LEU A 51 -17.59 54.00 51.65
CA LEU A 51 -16.98 55.34 51.75
C LEU A 51 -16.97 56.03 50.37
N MET A 52 -17.57 57.24 50.34
CA MET A 52 -17.51 58.22 49.25
C MET A 52 -16.07 58.65 48.94
N GLY A 53 -15.74 58.86 47.66
CA GLY A 53 -14.46 59.47 47.29
C GLY A 53 -14.26 59.72 45.79
N GLN A 54 -14.70 60.91 45.36
CA GLN A 54 -14.11 61.78 44.33
C GLN A 54 -13.73 61.25 42.93
N ASN A 55 -14.41 61.85 41.93
CA ASN A 55 -14.00 62.15 40.56
C ASN A 55 -12.51 61.95 40.20
N LYS A 56 -12.23 61.04 39.25
CA LYS A 56 -11.18 61.21 38.24
C LYS A 56 -11.68 60.73 36.88
N LYS A 57 -11.65 61.62 35.89
CA LYS A 57 -11.89 61.31 34.47
C LYS A 57 -10.80 60.37 33.96
N GLU A 58 -11.08 59.08 33.84
CA GLU A 58 -10.22 58.16 33.09
C GLU A 58 -10.50 58.28 31.58
N ARG A 59 -9.42 58.58 30.86
CA ARG A 59 -9.38 58.80 29.41
C ARG A 59 -9.46 57.44 28.71
N VAL A 60 -10.58 57.15 28.04
CA VAL A 60 -10.75 55.94 27.23
C VAL A 60 -9.69 55.92 26.11
N LYS A 61 -8.68 55.04 26.23
CA LYS A 61 -7.76 54.70 25.13
C LYS A 61 -8.47 53.72 24.20
N ARG A 62 -8.73 54.15 22.96
CA ARG A 62 -9.16 53.24 21.88
C ARG A 62 -8.07 52.19 21.63
N PRO A 63 -8.43 50.90 21.43
CA PRO A 63 -7.45 49.89 21.06
C PRO A 63 -6.90 50.20 19.66
N SER A 64 -5.58 50.20 19.53
CA SER A 64 -4.88 50.36 18.26
C SER A 64 -5.20 49.19 17.33
N ARG A 65 -5.59 49.48 16.07
CA ARG A 65 -5.74 48.46 15.02
C ARG A 65 -4.48 47.58 14.96
N PRO A 66 -4.61 46.25 14.88
CA PRO A 66 -3.47 45.38 14.64
C PRO A 66 -2.84 45.75 13.29
N LYS A 67 -1.51 45.88 13.26
CA LYS A 67 -0.76 46.06 12.01
C LYS A 67 -1.07 44.90 11.06
N PRO A 68 -1.21 45.14 9.75
CA PRO A 68 -1.32 44.06 8.80
C PRO A 68 -0.04 43.22 8.90
N VAL A 69 -0.18 41.95 9.27
CA VAL A 69 0.88 40.98 9.14
C VAL A 69 1.18 40.91 7.65
N ALA A 70 2.38 41.34 7.25
CA ALA A 70 2.83 41.18 5.88
C ALA A 70 2.70 39.69 5.54
N ALA A 71 1.84 39.35 4.59
CA ALA A 71 1.76 38.02 4.05
C ALA A 71 3.17 37.68 3.52
N GLY A 72 3.87 36.79 4.21
CA GLY A 72 5.11 36.22 3.70
C GLY A 72 4.88 35.64 2.32
N PRO A 73 5.94 35.50 1.50
CA PRO A 73 5.79 35.01 0.13
C PRO A 73 5.02 33.69 0.15
N VAL A 74 3.84 33.69 -0.46
CA VAL A 74 3.06 32.47 -0.70
C VAL A 74 3.97 31.58 -1.53
N SER A 75 4.48 30.52 -0.92
CA SER A 75 5.32 29.54 -1.59
C SER A 75 4.56 29.07 -2.83
N SER A 76 5.11 29.37 -4.01
CA SER A 76 4.57 28.97 -5.32
C SER A 76 4.73 27.47 -5.59
N ASP A 77 5.08 26.70 -4.56
CA ASP A 77 5.26 25.26 -4.65
C ASP A 77 3.89 24.60 -4.43
N PRO A 78 3.29 23.99 -5.47
CA PRO A 78 1.99 23.34 -5.35
C PRO A 78 2.02 22.10 -4.45
N MET A 79 3.22 21.69 -4.00
CA MET A 79 3.40 20.50 -3.20
C MET A 79 2.84 20.72 -1.77
N PRO A 80 1.86 19.90 -1.34
CA PRO A 80 1.29 20.01 0.00
C PRO A 80 2.36 19.93 1.08
N SER A 81 2.17 20.66 2.19
CA SER A 81 3.15 20.72 3.29
C SER A 81 3.53 19.35 3.87
N TRP A 82 2.61 18.39 3.87
CA TRP A 82 2.84 17.00 4.31
C TRP A 82 3.69 16.16 3.36
N LEU A 83 3.97 16.66 2.16
CA LEU A 83 4.82 16.03 1.14
C LEU A 83 6.22 16.65 1.06
N LYS A 84 6.49 17.71 1.84
CA LYS A 84 7.82 18.33 1.92
C LYS A 84 8.78 17.41 2.66
N THR A 85 10.06 17.39 2.22
CA THR A 85 11.13 16.64 2.88
C THR A 85 11.09 16.89 4.38
N ASP A 86 10.92 15.82 5.15
CA ASP A 86 10.83 15.89 6.60
C ASP A 86 12.15 16.51 7.13
N LYS A 87 12.05 17.66 7.83
CA LYS A 87 13.21 18.31 8.43
C LYS A 87 13.94 17.38 9.40
N ALA A 88 13.21 16.45 10.05
CA ALA A 88 13.78 15.42 10.91
C ALA A 88 14.62 14.39 10.11
N LEU A 89 14.15 13.96 8.93
CA LEU A 89 14.93 13.09 8.04
C LEU A 89 16.17 13.79 7.48
N ALA A 90 16.06 15.09 7.19
CA ALA A 90 17.20 15.90 6.77
C ALA A 90 18.22 16.08 7.91
N ALA A 91 17.76 16.11 9.17
CA ALA A 91 18.60 16.13 10.37
C ALA A 91 19.21 14.74 10.71
N GLY A 92 18.90 13.70 9.94
CA GLY A 92 19.50 12.36 10.10
C GLY A 92 18.70 11.40 10.98
N GLU A 93 17.48 11.75 11.40
CA GLU A 93 16.64 10.86 12.20
C GLU A 93 16.18 9.63 11.40
N SER A 94 15.91 8.52 12.10
CA SER A 94 15.40 7.31 11.47
C SER A 94 13.98 7.52 10.97
N PHE A 95 13.70 7.07 9.75
CA PHE A 95 12.35 7.23 9.18
C PHE A 95 11.29 6.47 9.97
N PHE A 96 11.57 5.21 10.28
CA PHE A 96 10.75 4.41 11.18
C PHE A 96 11.21 4.63 12.61
N ARG A 97 10.26 4.92 13.48
CA ARG A 97 10.44 5.16 14.90
C ARG A 97 10.46 3.83 15.65
N PRO A 98 11.01 3.77 16.88
CA PRO A 98 10.98 2.56 17.69
C PRO A 98 9.58 1.98 17.90
N VAL A 99 8.55 2.84 18.00
CA VAL A 99 7.15 2.39 18.13
C VAL A 99 6.61 1.72 16.87
N ASP A 100 7.11 2.11 15.69
CA ASP A 100 6.70 1.50 14.42
C ASP A 100 7.29 0.07 14.32
N TRP A 101 8.55 -0.10 14.76
CA TRP A 101 9.19 -1.41 14.89
C TRP A 101 8.59 -2.28 16.00
N LEU A 102 8.08 -1.68 17.08
CA LEU A 102 7.34 -2.41 18.09
C LEU A 102 6.02 -2.96 17.52
N ALA A 103 5.28 -2.15 16.74
CA ALA A 103 4.07 -2.59 16.04
C ALA A 103 4.35 -3.76 15.08
N PHE A 104 5.45 -3.66 14.32
CA PHE A 104 5.96 -4.73 13.46
C PHE A 104 6.19 -6.02 14.25
N GLY A 105 6.98 -5.94 15.33
CA GLY A 105 7.40 -7.10 16.12
C GLY A 105 6.22 -7.80 16.78
N ILE A 106 5.34 -7.05 17.45
CA ILE A 106 4.15 -7.61 18.10
C ILE A 106 3.27 -8.33 17.07
N THR A 107 2.96 -7.66 15.96
CA THR A 107 2.06 -8.22 14.94
C THR A 107 2.66 -9.45 14.28
N THR A 108 3.94 -9.41 13.90
CA THR A 108 4.65 -10.55 13.30
C THR A 108 4.65 -11.74 14.25
N LEU A 109 4.96 -11.51 15.52
CA LEU A 109 5.04 -12.60 16.51
C LEU A 109 3.67 -13.24 16.76
N VAL A 110 2.63 -12.42 16.97
CA VAL A 110 1.27 -12.92 17.23
C VAL A 110 0.71 -13.69 16.04
N THR A 111 0.87 -13.16 14.82
CA THR A 111 0.43 -13.84 13.59
C THR A 111 1.22 -15.11 13.33
N LEU A 112 2.54 -15.08 13.46
CA LEU A 112 3.40 -16.26 13.30
C LEU A 112 3.03 -17.35 14.30
N LEU A 113 2.83 -17.01 15.57
CA LEU A 113 2.39 -17.98 16.58
C LEU A 113 1.04 -18.58 16.21
N GLY A 114 0.07 -17.75 15.82
CA GLY A 114 -1.24 -18.21 15.35
C GLY A 114 -1.13 -19.21 14.19
N TYR A 115 -0.35 -18.88 13.15
CA TYR A 115 -0.16 -19.75 12.01
C TYR A 115 0.58 -21.04 12.36
N CYS A 116 1.66 -20.98 13.16
CA CYS A 116 2.40 -22.16 13.59
C CYS A 116 1.53 -23.13 14.40
N LEU A 117 0.53 -22.63 15.15
CA LEU A 117 -0.42 -23.46 15.89
C LEU A 117 -1.48 -24.11 14.99
N THR A 118 -1.73 -23.55 13.81
CA THR A 118 -2.79 -24.01 12.88
C THR A 118 -2.29 -24.50 11.53
N ILE A 119 -0.97 -24.60 11.35
CA ILE A 119 -0.34 -25.07 10.12
C ILE A 119 -0.76 -26.50 9.82
N SER A 120 -1.05 -26.81 8.56
CA SER A 120 -1.32 -28.19 8.17
C SER A 120 -0.08 -29.06 8.42
N PRO A 121 -0.20 -30.19 9.12
CA PRO A 121 0.93 -31.07 9.39
C PRO A 121 1.40 -31.82 8.14
N ASP A 122 0.55 -31.93 7.11
CA ASP A 122 0.83 -32.67 5.88
C ASP A 122 0.25 -31.96 4.65
N LEU A 123 0.46 -32.54 3.47
CA LEU A 123 -0.06 -32.07 2.20
C LEU A 123 -1.58 -31.85 2.25
N THR A 124 -1.99 -30.68 1.78
CA THR A 124 -3.38 -30.36 1.50
C THR A 124 -3.70 -30.60 0.01
N LEU A 125 -4.90 -30.19 -0.42
CA LEU A 125 -5.39 -30.36 -1.78
C LEU A 125 -4.71 -29.39 -2.77
N GLU A 126 -5.19 -29.41 -4.02
CA GLU A 126 -4.75 -28.52 -5.10
C GLU A 126 -3.28 -28.74 -5.47
N ASP A 127 -2.52 -27.65 -5.62
CA ASP A 127 -1.15 -27.68 -6.16
C ASP A 127 -0.10 -27.99 -5.09
N CYS A 128 -0.51 -28.19 -3.83
CA CYS A 128 0.39 -28.37 -2.69
C CYS A 128 1.40 -29.50 -2.89
N GLY A 129 0.97 -30.61 -3.49
CA GLY A 129 1.84 -31.75 -3.79
C GLY A 129 2.96 -31.39 -4.76
N GLU A 130 2.64 -30.75 -5.89
CA GLU A 130 3.66 -30.37 -6.86
C GLU A 130 4.57 -29.25 -6.32
N LEU A 131 4.00 -28.29 -5.60
CA LEU A 131 4.72 -27.16 -5.02
C LEU A 131 5.71 -27.62 -3.95
N ALA A 132 5.34 -28.60 -3.13
CA ALA A 132 6.24 -29.22 -2.15
C ALA A 132 7.41 -29.96 -2.83
N VAL A 133 7.15 -30.71 -3.91
CA VAL A 133 8.20 -31.39 -4.68
C VAL A 133 9.09 -30.38 -5.39
N GLY A 134 8.52 -29.36 -6.03
CA GLY A 134 9.25 -28.24 -6.63
C GLY A 134 10.17 -27.55 -5.62
N SER A 135 9.70 -27.33 -4.40
CA SER A 135 10.50 -26.75 -3.32
C SER A 135 11.65 -27.66 -2.89
N MET A 136 11.43 -28.97 -2.74
CA MET A 136 12.47 -29.91 -2.27
C MET A 136 13.66 -30.01 -3.24
N TYR A 137 13.36 -29.99 -4.54
CA TYR A 137 14.34 -30.18 -5.62
C TYR A 137 14.77 -28.88 -6.30
N ALA A 138 14.26 -27.72 -5.86
CA ALA A 138 14.40 -26.45 -6.60
C ALA A 138 14.00 -26.60 -8.08
N GLY A 139 12.84 -27.22 -8.31
CA GLY A 139 12.28 -27.49 -9.63
C GLY A 139 11.52 -26.31 -10.23
N VAL A 140 10.73 -26.57 -11.29
CA VAL A 140 9.89 -25.57 -11.94
C VAL A 140 8.43 -26.00 -11.85
N PRO A 141 7.65 -25.47 -10.89
CA PRO A 141 6.22 -25.71 -10.80
C PRO A 141 5.44 -25.17 -12.00
N HIS A 142 4.13 -25.41 -12.02
CA HIS A 142 3.21 -24.94 -13.03
C HIS A 142 3.33 -23.43 -13.27
N PRO A 143 2.98 -22.95 -14.49
CA PRO A 143 3.09 -21.53 -14.83
C PRO A 143 2.39 -20.61 -13.81
N PRO A 144 3.04 -19.51 -13.37
CA PRO A 144 4.23 -18.89 -13.97
C PRO A 144 5.59 -19.48 -13.53
N GLY A 145 5.63 -20.55 -12.74
CA GLY A 145 6.86 -21.24 -12.33
C GLY A 145 7.54 -20.70 -11.07
N TYR A 146 7.07 -19.56 -10.55
CA TYR A 146 7.38 -19.02 -9.22
C TYR A 146 8.87 -19.05 -8.79
N PRO A 147 9.81 -18.54 -9.61
CA PRO A 147 11.26 -18.72 -9.39
C PRO A 147 11.76 -18.22 -8.03
N VAL A 148 11.31 -17.04 -7.58
CA VAL A 148 11.74 -16.50 -6.28
C VAL A 148 11.13 -17.30 -5.13
N TRP A 149 9.85 -17.67 -5.25
CA TRP A 149 9.20 -18.53 -4.28
C TRP A 149 9.89 -19.88 -4.15
N THR A 150 10.21 -20.55 -5.27
CA THR A 150 10.86 -21.87 -5.23
C THR A 150 12.22 -21.81 -4.53
N LEU A 151 13.04 -20.80 -4.81
CA LEU A 151 14.33 -20.62 -4.13
C LEU A 151 14.15 -20.33 -2.63
N TYR A 152 13.14 -19.52 -2.29
CA TYR A 152 12.80 -19.18 -0.91
C TYR A 152 12.33 -20.40 -0.12
N THR A 153 11.41 -21.20 -0.66
CA THR A 153 10.88 -22.39 0.02
C THR A 153 11.87 -23.54 0.03
N TRP A 154 12.68 -23.68 -1.03
CA TRP A 154 13.82 -24.60 -1.05
C TRP A 154 14.75 -24.36 0.14
N LEU A 155 15.07 -23.10 0.45
CA LEU A 155 15.88 -22.76 1.61
C LEU A 155 15.23 -23.25 2.92
N PHE A 156 13.92 -23.09 3.08
CA PHE A 156 13.20 -23.64 4.24
C PHE A 156 13.29 -25.17 4.32
N THR A 157 13.23 -25.89 3.18
CA THR A 157 13.41 -27.35 3.18
C THR A 157 14.79 -27.79 3.70
N LYS A 158 15.83 -26.96 3.50
CA LYS A 158 17.20 -27.23 3.94
C LYS A 158 17.50 -26.74 5.36
N LEU A 159 16.95 -25.58 5.74
CA LEU A 159 17.24 -24.95 7.03
C LEU A 159 16.39 -25.49 8.19
N VAL A 160 15.18 -25.98 7.92
CA VAL A 160 14.27 -26.50 8.96
C VAL A 160 14.42 -28.03 9.03
N PRO A 161 15.07 -28.60 10.06
CA PRO A 161 15.39 -30.02 10.11
C PRO A 161 14.25 -30.88 10.69
N ILE A 162 13.07 -30.31 10.91
CA ILE A 162 11.94 -30.95 11.58
C ILE A 162 10.79 -31.22 10.61
N SER A 163 9.98 -32.23 10.91
CA SER A 163 8.79 -32.63 10.15
C SER A 163 9.06 -33.01 8.68
N ASN A 164 7.99 -33.28 7.93
CA ASN A 164 7.99 -33.58 6.50
C ASN A 164 8.20 -32.32 5.64
N ILE A 165 8.39 -32.50 4.33
CA ILE A 165 8.64 -31.39 3.40
C ILE A 165 7.43 -30.45 3.31
N ALA A 166 6.21 -30.97 3.28
CA ALA A 166 4.99 -30.17 3.19
C ALA A 166 4.92 -29.15 4.34
N PHE A 167 5.16 -29.61 5.57
CA PHE A 167 5.22 -28.74 6.75
C PHE A 167 6.30 -27.67 6.63
N ARG A 168 7.52 -28.02 6.19
CA ARG A 168 8.63 -27.05 6.06
C ARG A 168 8.31 -25.96 5.05
N VAL A 169 7.65 -26.33 3.95
CA VAL A 169 7.23 -25.37 2.92
C VAL A 169 6.06 -24.53 3.42
N ALA A 170 5.05 -25.12 4.05
CA ALA A 170 3.94 -24.36 4.66
C ALA A 170 4.43 -23.40 5.76
N LEU A 171 5.49 -23.75 6.50
CA LEU A 171 6.11 -22.87 7.50
C LEU A 171 6.72 -21.63 6.84
N SER A 172 7.25 -21.76 5.62
CA SER A 172 7.72 -20.62 4.84
C SER A 172 6.56 -19.69 4.47
N SER A 173 5.39 -20.25 4.11
CA SER A 173 4.19 -19.47 3.83
C SER A 173 3.69 -18.74 5.07
N ALA A 174 3.67 -19.41 6.23
CA ALA A 174 3.34 -18.80 7.52
C ALA A 174 4.30 -17.65 7.87
N PHE A 175 5.60 -17.84 7.67
CA PHE A 175 6.62 -16.83 7.94
C PHE A 175 6.47 -15.61 7.03
N ALA A 176 6.28 -15.82 5.72
CA ALA A 176 6.08 -14.73 4.78
C ALA A 176 4.79 -13.94 5.08
N ALA A 177 3.69 -14.63 5.42
CA ALA A 177 2.43 -14.00 5.81
C ALA A 177 2.54 -13.19 7.10
N ALA A 178 3.25 -13.71 8.11
CA ALA A 178 3.47 -13.02 9.38
C ALA A 178 4.31 -11.75 9.19
N LEU A 179 5.41 -11.84 8.42
CA LEU A 179 6.22 -10.67 8.07
C LEU A 179 5.42 -9.62 7.29
N SER A 180 4.58 -10.05 6.34
CA SER A 180 3.70 -9.14 5.60
C SER A 180 2.76 -8.37 6.52
N SER A 181 2.15 -9.08 7.47
CA SER A 181 1.26 -8.51 8.48
C SER A 181 2.00 -7.51 9.38
N GLY A 182 3.23 -7.85 9.79
CA GLY A 182 4.11 -6.95 10.52
C GLY A 182 4.48 -5.69 9.74
N LEU A 183 4.85 -5.81 8.47
CA LEU A 183 5.18 -4.67 7.61
C LEU A 183 3.97 -3.75 7.41
N LEU A 184 2.76 -4.31 7.26
CA LEU A 184 1.54 -3.51 7.23
C LEU A 184 1.33 -2.76 8.55
N ALA A 185 1.56 -3.40 9.69
CA ALA A 185 1.46 -2.74 10.99
C ALA A 185 2.45 -1.58 11.14
N LEU A 186 3.69 -1.78 10.68
CA LEU A 186 4.74 -0.76 10.65
C LEU A 186 4.36 0.42 9.77
N LEU A 187 3.88 0.16 8.55
CA LEU A 187 3.47 1.19 7.60
C LEU A 187 2.28 1.99 8.11
N THR A 188 1.24 1.32 8.61
CA THR A 188 0.06 1.97 9.16
C THR A 188 0.43 2.80 10.40
N CYS A 189 1.25 2.27 11.31
CA CYS A 189 1.71 3.01 12.49
C CYS A 189 2.43 4.32 12.08
N ARG A 190 3.34 4.24 11.10
CA ARG A 190 4.06 5.41 10.61
C ARG A 190 3.16 6.39 9.86
N ALA A 191 2.28 5.89 9.00
CA ALA A 191 1.33 6.72 8.25
C ALA A 191 0.36 7.45 9.17
N SER A 192 -0.21 6.76 10.16
CA SER A 192 -1.10 7.36 11.17
C SER A 192 -0.40 8.45 11.96
N ALA A 193 0.87 8.27 12.32
CA ALA A 193 1.63 9.33 12.99
C ALA A 193 1.76 10.59 12.14
N ARG A 194 2.03 10.43 10.85
CA ARG A 194 2.12 11.57 9.91
C ARG A 194 0.78 12.26 9.70
N ILE A 195 -0.32 11.51 9.72
CA ILE A 195 -1.67 12.09 9.68
C ILE A 195 -1.92 12.94 10.94
N ILE A 196 -1.55 12.45 12.13
CA ILE A 196 -1.70 13.20 13.39
C ILE A 196 -0.83 14.47 13.37
N GLU A 197 0.42 14.37 12.93
CA GLU A 197 1.35 15.51 12.83
C GLU A 197 0.89 16.55 11.78
N GLY A 198 0.18 16.13 10.73
CA GLY A 198 -0.22 16.98 9.61
C GLY A 198 -1.59 17.66 9.73
N ILE A 199 -2.46 17.21 10.66
CA ILE A 199 -3.80 17.77 10.86
C ILE A 199 -3.76 18.77 12.02
N GLU A 200 -3.99 20.06 11.74
CA GLU A 200 -3.97 21.13 12.75
C GLU A 200 -4.93 20.87 13.92
N TRP A 201 -6.11 20.30 13.65
CA TRP A 201 -7.09 19.96 14.68
C TRP A 201 -6.60 18.88 15.67
N LEU A 202 -5.67 18.02 15.24
CA LEU A 202 -5.00 17.04 16.09
C LEU A 202 -3.72 17.61 16.72
N GLY A 203 -3.34 18.83 16.36
CA GLY A 203 -2.21 19.56 16.92
C GLY A 203 -2.39 19.78 18.43
N GLY A 204 -1.34 19.47 19.20
CA GLY A 204 -1.36 19.57 20.67
C GLY A 204 -1.76 18.29 21.40
N MET A 205 -2.01 17.18 20.67
CA MET A 205 -2.14 15.86 21.29
C MET A 205 -0.86 15.50 22.07
N ASP A 206 -1.04 14.93 23.26
CA ASP A 206 0.09 14.42 24.05
C ASP A 206 0.88 13.36 23.26
N GLU A 207 2.21 13.50 23.26
CA GLU A 207 3.10 12.66 22.45
C GLU A 207 3.00 11.17 22.85
N ARG A 208 2.78 10.87 24.14
CA ARG A 208 2.63 9.48 24.61
C ARG A 208 1.31 8.91 24.14
N LEU A 209 0.23 9.69 24.19
CA LEU A 209 -1.07 9.28 23.65
C LEU A 209 -0.97 9.03 22.14
N ALA A 210 -0.37 9.95 21.38
CA ALA A 210 -0.20 9.79 19.93
C ALA A 210 0.56 8.50 19.59
N LYS A 211 1.69 8.23 20.27
CA LYS A 211 2.45 6.97 20.09
C LYS A 211 1.61 5.72 20.39
N ARG A 212 0.78 5.74 21.44
CA ARG A 212 -0.10 4.61 21.78
C ARG A 212 -1.19 4.40 20.74
N VAL A 213 -1.83 5.47 20.28
CA VAL A 213 -2.87 5.39 19.26
C VAL A 213 -2.31 4.84 17.94
N THR A 214 -1.14 5.33 17.50
CA THR A 214 -0.52 4.83 16.27
C THR A 214 -0.05 3.38 16.39
N LEU A 215 0.46 2.98 17.57
CA LEU A 215 0.84 1.59 17.85
C LEU A 215 -0.37 0.66 17.74
N VAL A 216 -1.46 0.99 18.44
CA VAL A 216 -2.69 0.19 18.40
C VAL A 216 -3.27 0.14 17.00
N GLY A 217 -3.36 1.28 16.31
CA GLY A 217 -3.85 1.34 14.92
C GLY A 217 -3.02 0.51 13.96
N GLY A 218 -1.69 0.55 14.10
CA GLY A 218 -0.77 -0.30 13.34
C GLY A 218 -1.00 -1.78 13.60
N CYS A 219 -0.98 -2.20 14.87
CA CYS A 219 -1.22 -3.60 15.23
C CYS A 219 -2.59 -4.10 14.75
N VAL A 220 -3.66 -3.32 14.90
CA VAL A 220 -5.00 -3.69 14.41
C VAL A 220 -4.98 -3.90 12.90
N ALA A 221 -4.41 -2.99 12.12
CA ALA A 221 -4.35 -3.13 10.66
C ALA A 221 -3.59 -4.39 10.23
N GLY A 222 -2.44 -4.65 10.83
CA GLY A 222 -1.64 -5.84 10.52
C GLY A 222 -2.30 -7.14 10.95
N LEU A 223 -2.91 -7.18 12.15
CA LEU A 223 -3.64 -8.35 12.64
C LEU A 223 -4.92 -8.62 11.82
N MET A 224 -5.61 -7.58 11.35
CA MET A 224 -6.75 -7.72 10.44
C MET A 224 -6.35 -8.36 9.11
N LEU A 225 -5.19 -7.99 8.55
CA LEU A 225 -4.66 -8.67 7.37
C LEU A 225 -4.34 -10.13 7.72
N GLY A 226 -3.55 -10.36 8.77
CA GLY A 226 -3.08 -11.70 9.13
C GLY A 226 -4.22 -12.69 9.40
N PHE A 227 -5.16 -12.32 10.27
CA PHE A 227 -6.30 -13.18 10.62
C PHE A 227 -7.51 -13.03 9.69
N SER A 228 -7.35 -12.40 8.52
CA SER A 228 -8.38 -12.47 7.48
C SER A 228 -8.49 -13.89 6.93
N GLY A 229 -9.69 -14.35 6.60
CA GLY A 229 -9.89 -15.72 6.06
C GLY A 229 -9.07 -15.99 4.79
N PHE A 230 -8.87 -14.97 3.95
CA PHE A 230 -8.03 -15.07 2.76
C PHE A 230 -6.56 -15.24 3.14
N MET A 231 -5.97 -14.36 3.93
CA MET A 231 -4.55 -14.46 4.29
C MET A 231 -4.25 -15.72 5.10
N TRP A 232 -5.10 -16.03 6.08
CA TRP A 232 -4.90 -17.16 6.97
C TRP A 232 -4.98 -18.48 6.21
N SER A 233 -5.97 -18.67 5.32
CA SER A 233 -6.08 -19.90 4.52
C SER A 233 -4.82 -20.20 3.69
N GLN A 234 -4.16 -19.16 3.18
CA GLN A 234 -2.92 -19.29 2.39
C GLN A 234 -1.65 -19.38 3.27
N ALA A 235 -1.72 -18.94 4.53
CA ALA A 235 -0.58 -18.93 5.45
C ALA A 235 -0.30 -20.30 6.10
N VAL A 236 -1.29 -21.20 6.14
CA VAL A 236 -1.23 -22.48 6.86
C VAL A 236 -1.03 -23.70 5.95
N ILE A 237 -0.88 -23.47 4.65
CA ILE A 237 -0.72 -24.51 3.61
C ILE A 237 0.49 -24.22 2.73
N VAL A 238 0.82 -25.15 1.83
CA VAL A 238 1.90 -25.01 0.85
C VAL A 238 1.44 -24.12 -0.30
N GLU A 239 1.69 -22.81 -0.17
CA GLU A 239 1.19 -21.83 -1.15
C GLU A 239 2.13 -20.66 -1.47
N VAL A 240 1.92 -20.08 -2.65
CA VAL A 240 2.76 -19.03 -3.28
C VAL A 240 2.37 -17.61 -2.92
N TYR A 241 1.10 -17.40 -2.55
CA TYR A 241 0.51 -16.06 -2.43
C TYR A 241 1.11 -15.23 -1.29
N THR A 242 1.49 -15.86 -0.17
CA THR A 242 2.00 -15.17 1.01
C THR A 242 3.34 -14.46 0.74
N LEU A 243 4.21 -15.07 -0.07
CA LEU A 243 5.45 -14.42 -0.51
C LEU A 243 5.18 -13.26 -1.47
N SER A 244 4.12 -13.35 -2.27
CA SER A 244 3.69 -12.25 -3.15
C SER A 244 3.18 -11.05 -2.37
N VAL A 245 2.48 -11.28 -1.26
CA VAL A 245 2.09 -10.19 -0.34
C VAL A 245 3.32 -9.60 0.34
N LEU A 246 4.30 -10.43 0.74
CA LEU A 246 5.52 -9.96 1.38
C LEU A 246 6.35 -9.07 0.46
N SER A 247 6.55 -9.49 -0.79
CA SER A 247 7.27 -8.69 -1.77
C SER A 247 6.54 -7.37 -2.06
N LEU A 248 5.20 -7.37 -2.16
CA LEU A 248 4.42 -6.16 -2.30
C LEU A 248 4.54 -5.23 -1.08
N MET A 249 4.55 -5.76 0.14
CA MET A 249 4.81 -4.95 1.34
C MET A 249 6.22 -4.34 1.30
N GLY A 250 7.21 -5.05 0.76
CA GLY A 250 8.55 -4.52 0.48
C GLY A 250 8.52 -3.33 -0.49
N VAL A 251 7.76 -3.43 -1.58
CA VAL A 251 7.51 -2.32 -2.53
C VAL A 251 6.92 -1.12 -1.81
N LEU A 252 5.85 -1.32 -1.04
CA LEU A 252 5.16 -0.24 -0.33
C LEU A 252 6.05 0.43 0.73
N CYS A 253 6.85 -0.34 1.47
CA CYS A 253 7.80 0.20 2.44
C CYS A 253 8.87 1.07 1.80
N CYS A 254 9.46 0.60 0.70
CA CYS A 254 10.50 1.33 -0.01
C CYS A 254 9.93 2.59 -0.69
N LEU A 255 8.75 2.47 -1.30
CA LEU A 255 8.08 3.59 -1.96
C LEU A 255 7.70 4.66 -0.94
N TYR A 256 7.07 4.26 0.16
CA TYR A 256 6.69 5.21 1.20
C TYR A 256 7.91 5.87 1.82
N ARG A 257 9.02 5.14 2.05
CA ARG A 257 10.27 5.75 2.49
C ARG A 257 10.80 6.77 1.47
N TRP A 258 10.72 6.47 0.17
CA TRP A 258 11.20 7.36 -0.88
C TRP A 258 10.35 8.64 -1.00
N THR A 259 9.03 8.57 -0.87
CA THR A 259 8.18 9.78 -0.97
C THR A 259 8.50 10.85 0.08
N GLN A 260 9.13 10.46 1.18
CA GLN A 260 9.51 11.37 2.27
C GLN A 260 10.88 12.03 2.07
N ASP A 261 11.67 11.53 1.12
CA ASP A 261 12.97 12.08 0.73
C ASP A 261 13.28 11.67 -0.71
N THR A 262 12.65 12.38 -1.65
CA THR A 262 12.71 12.06 -3.08
C THR A 262 14.10 12.25 -3.68
N ALA A 263 15.00 12.96 -2.99
CA ALA A 263 16.40 13.09 -3.37
C ALA A 263 17.19 11.77 -3.18
N ARG A 264 16.81 10.94 -2.19
CA ARG A 264 17.47 9.64 -1.94
C ARG A 264 16.90 8.54 -2.82
N MET A 265 17.27 8.57 -4.10
CA MET A 265 16.79 7.66 -5.15
C MET A 265 16.98 6.16 -4.87
N ARG A 266 17.92 5.76 -4.00
CA ARG A 266 18.15 4.35 -3.66
C ARG A 266 16.88 3.62 -3.22
N TYR A 267 15.99 4.30 -2.50
CA TYR A 267 14.74 3.71 -2.03
C TYR A 267 13.75 3.47 -3.17
N LEU A 268 13.71 4.37 -4.15
CA LEU A 268 12.94 4.15 -5.37
C LEU A 268 13.49 2.97 -6.17
N TYR A 269 14.82 2.84 -6.29
CA TYR A 269 15.42 1.69 -6.98
C TYR A 269 15.10 0.38 -6.26
N TRP A 270 15.12 0.37 -4.92
CA TRP A 270 14.63 -0.77 -4.15
C TRP A 270 13.14 -1.05 -4.38
N THR A 271 12.28 -0.03 -4.50
CA THR A 271 10.88 -0.20 -4.89
C THR A 271 10.75 -0.95 -6.21
N PHE A 272 11.48 -0.52 -7.24
CA PHE A 272 11.44 -1.17 -8.56
C PHE A 272 12.03 -2.58 -8.54
N PHE A 273 13.11 -2.81 -7.79
CA PHE A 273 13.69 -4.14 -7.59
C PHE A 273 12.68 -5.10 -6.94
N TRP A 274 12.05 -4.69 -5.84
CA TRP A 274 11.00 -5.49 -5.19
C TRP A 274 9.79 -5.68 -6.11
N PHE A 275 9.46 -4.70 -6.96
CA PHE A 275 8.38 -4.83 -7.92
C PHE A 275 8.71 -5.86 -9.02
N GLY A 276 9.96 -5.94 -9.46
CA GLY A 276 10.44 -7.02 -10.32
C GLY A 276 10.27 -8.41 -9.66
N ILE A 277 10.63 -8.53 -8.38
CA ILE A 277 10.38 -9.75 -7.59
C ILE A 277 8.88 -10.08 -7.49
N CYS A 278 8.01 -9.07 -7.33
CA CYS A 278 6.55 -9.28 -7.28
C CYS A 278 6.05 -9.98 -8.53
N LEU A 279 6.50 -9.55 -9.71
CA LEU A 279 6.06 -10.13 -10.99
C LEU A 279 6.66 -11.51 -11.25
N CYS A 280 7.76 -11.88 -10.60
CA CYS A 280 8.25 -13.25 -10.58
C CYS A 280 7.33 -14.21 -9.81
N ASN A 281 6.60 -13.72 -8.80
CA ASN A 281 5.73 -14.57 -7.98
C ASN A 281 4.27 -14.52 -8.45
N HIS A 282 3.75 -13.34 -8.80
CA HIS A 282 2.35 -13.20 -9.19
C HIS A 282 2.15 -12.09 -10.23
N GLN A 283 1.92 -12.48 -11.48
CA GLN A 283 1.88 -11.54 -12.62
C GLN A 283 0.73 -10.53 -12.54
N THR A 284 -0.38 -10.85 -11.88
CA THR A 284 -1.50 -9.90 -11.73
C THR A 284 -1.15 -8.67 -10.87
N LEU A 285 -0.06 -8.73 -10.09
CA LEU A 285 0.45 -7.56 -9.36
C LEU A 285 0.97 -6.45 -10.27
N ILE A 286 1.02 -6.67 -11.59
CA ILE A 286 1.28 -5.62 -12.58
C ILE A 286 0.31 -4.43 -12.42
N VAL A 287 -0.92 -4.67 -11.96
CA VAL A 287 -1.91 -3.61 -11.69
C VAL A 287 -1.41 -2.61 -10.62
N ALA A 288 -0.56 -3.05 -9.69
CA ALA A 288 0.03 -2.16 -8.69
C ALA A 288 0.97 -1.11 -9.32
N ALA A 289 1.49 -1.33 -10.53
CA ALA A 289 2.31 -0.35 -11.26
C ALA A 289 1.59 1.00 -11.36
N MET A 290 0.29 1.00 -11.68
CA MET A 290 -0.52 2.22 -11.81
C MET A 290 -0.54 3.04 -10.51
N GLY A 291 -0.69 2.35 -9.37
CA GLY A 291 -0.66 2.99 -8.06
C GLY A 291 0.73 3.54 -7.72
N ILE A 292 1.79 2.77 -7.99
CA ILE A 292 3.18 3.17 -7.78
C ILE A 292 3.51 4.43 -8.60
N GLU A 293 3.20 4.44 -9.90
CA GLU A 293 3.44 5.58 -10.79
C GLU A 293 2.66 6.82 -10.38
N THR A 294 1.41 6.64 -9.95
CA THR A 294 0.57 7.74 -9.44
C THR A 294 1.18 8.36 -8.17
N VAL A 295 1.66 7.53 -7.24
CA VAL A 295 2.38 8.01 -6.05
C VAL A 295 3.67 8.73 -6.44
N ILE A 296 4.42 8.21 -7.41
CA ILE A 296 5.63 8.86 -7.94
C ILE A 296 5.32 10.20 -8.60
N LEU A 297 4.21 10.30 -9.35
CA LEU A 297 3.75 11.54 -9.96
C LEU A 297 3.43 12.60 -8.90
N PHE A 298 2.74 12.24 -7.82
CA PHE A 298 2.46 13.19 -6.74
C PHE A 298 3.72 13.58 -5.97
N ALA A 299 4.61 12.63 -5.68
CA ALA A 299 5.84 12.89 -4.93
C ALA A 299 6.90 13.66 -5.74
N HIS A 300 6.99 13.40 -7.06
CA HIS A 300 7.97 14.01 -7.94
C HIS A 300 7.42 14.14 -9.38
N PRO A 301 6.67 15.22 -9.69
CA PRO A 301 5.87 15.33 -10.91
C PRO A 301 6.63 15.12 -12.23
N ARG A 302 7.84 15.65 -12.36
CA ARG A 302 8.67 15.44 -13.57
C ARG A 302 9.08 13.99 -13.77
N LEU A 303 9.30 13.24 -12.68
CA LEU A 303 9.70 11.84 -12.75
C LEU A 303 8.48 10.97 -13.09
N GLY A 304 7.33 11.24 -12.47
CA GLY A 304 6.06 10.60 -12.83
C GLY A 304 5.71 10.83 -14.30
N ARG A 305 5.80 12.08 -14.80
CA ARG A 305 5.63 12.39 -16.23
C ARG A 305 6.52 11.50 -17.12
N ASN A 306 7.79 11.31 -16.75
CA ASN A 306 8.69 10.48 -17.53
C ASN A 306 8.29 9.00 -17.53
N LEU A 307 7.79 8.45 -16.41
CA LEU A 307 7.24 7.09 -16.36
C LEU A 307 6.04 6.93 -17.29
N PHE A 308 5.06 7.85 -17.20
CA PHE A 308 3.90 7.86 -18.11
C PHE A 308 4.32 8.01 -19.58
N THR A 309 5.37 8.79 -19.86
CA THR A 309 5.93 8.93 -21.21
C THR A 309 6.54 7.61 -21.68
N VAL A 310 7.30 6.90 -20.85
CA VAL A 310 7.86 5.59 -21.20
C VAL A 310 6.73 4.59 -21.48
N ASN A 311 5.67 4.57 -20.68
CA ASN A 311 4.53 3.68 -20.91
C ASN A 311 3.81 3.99 -22.24
N ALA A 312 3.63 5.28 -22.57
CA ALA A 312 3.10 5.71 -23.86
C ALA A 312 3.99 5.26 -25.03
N LEU A 313 5.31 5.39 -24.90
CA LEU A 313 6.27 4.94 -25.92
C LEU A 313 6.28 3.42 -26.08
N VAL A 314 6.21 2.66 -24.98
CA VAL A 314 6.09 1.20 -25.02
C VAL A 314 4.79 0.79 -25.71
N TYR A 315 3.67 1.43 -25.39
CA TYR A 315 2.39 1.18 -26.06
C TYR A 315 2.49 1.44 -27.58
N LEU A 316 3.04 2.59 -27.99
CA LEU A 316 3.23 2.91 -29.40
C LEU A 316 4.16 1.91 -30.11
N ALA A 317 5.24 1.48 -29.45
CA ALA A 317 6.14 0.47 -29.99
C ALA A 317 5.42 -0.88 -30.20
N VAL A 318 4.58 -1.31 -29.25
CA VAL A 318 3.77 -2.53 -29.39
C VAL A 318 2.76 -2.39 -30.54
N LEU A 319 2.12 -1.22 -30.71
CA LEU A 319 1.24 -0.98 -31.87
C LEU A 319 1.98 -1.12 -33.21
N VAL A 320 3.22 -0.63 -33.30
CA VAL A 320 4.06 -0.80 -34.49
C VAL A 320 4.36 -2.28 -34.73
N LEU A 321 4.70 -3.03 -33.68
CA LEU A 321 4.95 -4.47 -33.77
C LEU A 321 3.70 -5.27 -34.17
N MET A 322 2.52 -4.85 -33.73
CA MET A 322 1.24 -5.45 -34.15
C MET A 322 0.97 -5.13 -35.63
N ALA A 323 1.18 -3.88 -36.05
CA ALA A 323 0.99 -3.45 -37.43
C ALA A 323 1.97 -4.13 -38.41
N SER A 324 3.19 -4.44 -37.96
CA SER A 324 4.18 -5.18 -38.75
C SER A 324 3.96 -6.71 -38.74
N GLY A 325 2.95 -7.22 -38.03
CA GLY A 325 2.72 -8.65 -37.87
C GLY A 325 3.80 -9.38 -37.06
N SER A 326 4.62 -8.65 -36.30
CA SER A 326 5.71 -9.23 -35.50
C SER A 326 5.24 -9.74 -34.13
N THR A 327 4.05 -9.33 -33.69
CA THR A 327 3.42 -9.85 -32.48
C THR A 327 1.92 -9.98 -32.66
N GLU A 328 1.37 -11.06 -32.11
CA GLU A 328 -0.07 -11.29 -32.00
C GLU A 328 -0.54 -11.08 -30.55
N LEU A 329 0.07 -10.15 -29.83
CA LEU A 329 -0.21 -9.92 -28.41
C LEU A 329 -1.73 -9.70 -28.19
N PHE A 330 -2.32 -10.54 -27.35
CA PHE A 330 -3.76 -10.60 -27.05
C PHE A 330 -4.66 -10.97 -28.24
N SER A 331 -4.13 -11.49 -29.35
CA SER A 331 -4.96 -12.09 -30.41
C SER A 331 -5.87 -13.17 -29.78
N GLY A 332 -7.15 -13.18 -30.16
CA GLY A 332 -8.13 -14.09 -29.59
C GLY A 332 -8.65 -13.75 -28.17
N ASN A 333 -8.20 -12.66 -27.54
CA ASN A 333 -8.72 -12.20 -26.24
C ASN A 333 -9.18 -10.74 -26.31
N ALA A 334 -10.41 -10.54 -26.80
CA ALA A 334 -10.99 -9.21 -26.99
C ALA A 334 -11.03 -8.34 -25.72
N PRO A 335 -11.44 -8.85 -24.53
CA PRO A 335 -11.38 -8.06 -23.30
C PRO A 335 -9.97 -7.51 -23.01
N MET A 336 -8.93 -8.33 -23.22
CA MET A 336 -7.56 -7.95 -22.93
C MET A 336 -7.01 -6.94 -23.96
N GLN A 337 -7.39 -7.07 -25.23
CA GLN A 337 -7.11 -6.06 -26.26
C GLN A 337 -7.73 -4.71 -25.91
N VAL A 338 -9.01 -4.70 -25.51
CA VAL A 338 -9.71 -3.47 -25.11
C VAL A 338 -9.01 -2.81 -23.94
N LEU A 339 -8.68 -3.57 -22.89
CA LEU A 339 -7.94 -3.05 -21.73
C LEU A 339 -6.57 -2.48 -22.12
N PHE A 340 -5.82 -3.19 -22.98
CA PHE A 340 -4.52 -2.75 -23.47
C PHE A 340 -4.61 -1.41 -24.21
N HIS A 341 -5.56 -1.26 -25.14
CA HIS A 341 -5.75 -0.01 -25.88
C HIS A 341 -6.25 1.13 -25.00
N MET A 342 -7.21 0.88 -24.10
CA MET A 342 -7.71 1.90 -23.16
C MET A 342 -6.58 2.42 -22.27
N LEU A 343 -5.78 1.51 -21.71
CA LEU A 343 -4.66 1.88 -20.86
C LEU A 343 -3.58 2.63 -21.65
N GLY A 344 -3.21 2.14 -22.82
CA GLY A 344 -2.23 2.79 -23.71
C GLY A 344 -2.63 4.20 -24.13
N LEU A 345 -3.89 4.39 -24.54
CA LEU A 345 -4.42 5.72 -24.86
C LEU A 345 -4.42 6.63 -23.63
N SER A 346 -4.78 6.12 -22.45
CA SER A 346 -4.73 6.89 -21.21
C SER A 346 -3.31 7.38 -20.89
N PHE A 347 -2.29 6.56 -21.12
CA PHE A 347 -0.89 6.95 -20.94
C PHE A 347 -0.46 8.05 -21.90
N ILE A 348 -0.86 7.98 -23.17
CA ILE A 348 -0.57 9.05 -24.16
C ILE A 348 -1.21 10.37 -23.71
N VAL A 349 -2.49 10.35 -23.34
CA VAL A 349 -3.23 11.55 -22.91
C VAL A 349 -2.60 12.15 -21.65
N VAL A 350 -2.37 11.33 -20.62
CA VAL A 350 -1.79 11.78 -19.35
C VAL A 350 -0.37 12.31 -19.56
N ALA A 351 0.48 11.60 -20.32
CA ALA A 351 1.83 12.08 -20.63
C ALA A 351 1.79 13.43 -21.38
N GLY A 352 0.92 13.58 -22.38
CA GLY A 352 0.75 14.83 -23.12
C GLY A 352 0.32 16.00 -22.23
N LEU A 353 -0.64 15.79 -21.34
CA LEU A 353 -1.08 16.80 -20.37
C LEU A 353 0.05 17.19 -19.41
N LEU A 354 0.80 16.21 -18.89
CA LEU A 354 1.92 16.46 -17.98
C LEU A 354 3.08 17.18 -18.67
N TRP A 355 3.35 16.88 -19.94
CA TRP A 355 4.31 17.63 -20.76
C TRP A 355 3.86 19.06 -21.00
N PHE A 356 2.58 19.28 -21.34
CA PHE A 356 2.02 20.63 -21.50
C PHE A 356 2.18 21.46 -20.22
N VAL A 357 1.84 20.90 -19.06
CA VAL A 357 2.03 21.55 -17.75
C VAL A 357 3.51 21.87 -17.51
N THR A 358 4.42 20.92 -17.79
CA THR A 358 5.85 21.14 -17.54
C THR A 358 6.44 22.22 -18.44
N LEU A 359 6.09 22.22 -19.74
CA LEU A 359 6.55 23.25 -20.67
C LEU A 359 6.01 24.64 -20.32
N ALA A 360 4.75 24.72 -19.87
CA ALA A 360 4.16 25.98 -19.40
C ALA A 360 4.88 26.51 -18.14
N GLN A 361 5.31 25.63 -17.23
CA GLN A 361 6.09 26.00 -16.05
C GLN A 361 7.52 26.41 -16.40
N ASP A 362 8.17 25.69 -17.32
CA ASP A 362 9.53 25.98 -17.77
C ASP A 362 9.60 27.32 -18.49
N ASN A 363 8.63 27.64 -19.36
CA ASN A 363 8.53 28.95 -20.00
C ASN A 363 8.44 30.11 -19.00
N ARG A 364 7.84 29.90 -17.82
CA ARG A 364 7.81 30.89 -16.74
C ARG A 364 9.10 30.98 -15.93
N SER A 365 9.92 29.92 -15.96
CA SER A 365 11.05 29.72 -15.02
C SER A 365 12.43 29.81 -15.69
N GLY A 366 12.51 30.32 -16.93
CA GLY A 366 13.78 30.46 -17.67
C GLY A 366 13.94 29.55 -18.90
N GLY A 367 12.86 28.91 -19.36
CA GLY A 367 12.82 28.07 -20.55
C GLY A 367 13.15 26.60 -20.30
N PHE A 368 13.05 25.81 -21.36
CA PHE A 368 13.33 24.37 -21.34
C PHE A 368 14.82 24.11 -21.10
N ASN A 369 15.15 23.20 -20.17
CA ASN A 369 16.52 22.84 -19.83
C ASN A 369 16.83 21.36 -20.20
N PRO A 370 17.50 21.10 -21.33
CA PRO A 370 17.79 19.73 -21.78
C PRO A 370 18.65 18.94 -20.79
N ALA A 371 19.62 19.56 -20.13
CA ALA A 371 20.51 18.88 -19.19
C ALA A 371 19.76 18.36 -17.95
N ARG A 372 18.75 19.10 -17.50
CA ARG A 372 17.85 18.65 -16.43
C ARG A 372 17.02 17.45 -16.86
N GLU A 373 16.46 17.50 -18.07
CA GLU A 373 15.63 16.41 -18.59
C GLU A 373 16.42 15.12 -18.78
N ILE A 374 17.66 15.21 -19.27
CA ILE A 374 18.58 14.06 -19.34
C ILE A 374 18.83 13.47 -17.94
N ARG A 375 19.07 14.32 -16.93
CA ARG A 375 19.30 13.87 -15.55
C ARG A 375 18.07 13.16 -14.96
N GLU A 376 16.87 13.66 -15.22
CA GLU A 376 15.63 12.99 -14.82
C GLU A 376 15.41 11.68 -15.59
N GLY A 377 15.76 11.63 -16.89
CA GLY A 377 15.71 10.42 -17.71
C GLY A 377 16.64 9.32 -17.20
N LEU A 378 17.85 9.66 -16.74
CA LEU A 378 18.78 8.69 -16.15
C LEU A 378 18.17 7.98 -14.93
N LYS A 379 17.38 8.68 -14.10
CA LYS A 379 16.70 8.06 -12.94
C LYS A 379 15.70 6.98 -13.37
N ILE A 380 15.04 7.16 -14.51
CA ILE A 380 14.12 6.17 -15.08
C ILE A 380 14.89 4.95 -15.57
N ILE A 381 16.02 5.16 -16.25
CA ILE A 381 16.90 4.06 -16.70
C ILE A 381 17.37 3.23 -15.50
N TRP A 382 17.87 3.86 -14.44
CA TRP A 382 18.28 3.16 -13.22
C TRP A 382 17.13 2.43 -12.52
N SER A 383 15.93 3.02 -12.53
CA SER A 383 14.72 2.37 -12.01
C SER A 383 14.35 1.13 -12.83
N GLY A 384 14.44 1.22 -14.16
CA GLY A 384 14.23 0.09 -15.08
C GLY A 384 15.28 -1.01 -14.90
N LEU A 385 16.56 -0.64 -14.70
CA LEU A 385 17.62 -1.61 -14.39
C LEU A 385 17.41 -2.29 -13.05
N ALA A 386 16.96 -1.57 -12.02
CA ALA A 386 16.63 -2.16 -10.73
C ALA A 386 15.45 -3.13 -10.83
N TYR A 387 14.39 -2.76 -11.57
CA TYR A 387 13.29 -3.66 -11.90
C TYR A 387 13.77 -4.91 -12.64
N ALA A 388 14.61 -4.74 -13.67
CA ALA A 388 15.18 -5.85 -14.42
C ALA A 388 16.03 -6.76 -13.52
N GLY A 389 16.77 -6.20 -12.55
CA GLY A 389 17.50 -6.98 -11.55
C GLY A 389 16.60 -7.83 -10.67
N GLY A 390 15.42 -7.34 -10.29
CA GLY A 390 14.41 -8.13 -9.57
C GLY A 390 13.74 -9.18 -10.46
N ALA A 391 13.43 -8.82 -11.71
CA ALA A 391 12.82 -9.72 -12.69
C ALA A 391 13.80 -10.79 -13.21
N ALA A 392 15.11 -10.56 -13.10
CA ALA A 392 16.15 -11.48 -13.57
C ALA A 392 16.10 -12.85 -12.87
N PHE A 393 15.41 -12.98 -11.74
CA PHE A 393 15.14 -14.27 -11.12
C PHE A 393 14.33 -15.21 -12.03
N TYR A 394 13.61 -14.72 -13.05
CA TYR A 394 13.03 -15.59 -14.08
C TYR A 394 14.06 -16.41 -14.85
N LEU A 395 15.34 -15.98 -14.90
CA LEU A 395 16.42 -16.76 -15.49
C LEU A 395 16.72 -18.06 -14.71
N PHE A 396 16.23 -18.18 -13.46
CA PHE A 396 16.25 -19.45 -12.72
C PHE A 396 15.52 -20.57 -13.48
N MET A 397 14.38 -20.28 -14.11
CA MET A 397 13.52 -21.31 -14.70
C MET A 397 14.22 -22.12 -15.80
N PRO A 398 14.83 -21.52 -16.84
CA PRO A 398 15.55 -22.32 -17.85
C PRO A 398 16.74 -23.08 -17.24
N LEU A 399 17.46 -22.49 -16.28
CA LEU A 399 18.60 -23.15 -15.63
C LEU A 399 18.17 -24.36 -14.80
N ALA A 400 17.13 -24.22 -13.97
CA ALA A 400 16.57 -25.31 -13.18
C ALA A 400 15.93 -26.38 -14.08
N SER A 401 15.22 -25.97 -15.12
CA SER A 401 14.62 -26.90 -16.09
C SER A 401 15.67 -27.79 -16.78
N MET A 402 16.86 -27.25 -17.08
CA MET A 402 17.96 -28.00 -17.71
C MET A 402 18.52 -29.13 -16.84
N THR A 403 18.36 -29.06 -15.51
CA THR A 403 18.79 -30.15 -14.61
C THR A 403 17.79 -31.30 -14.53
N ASN A 404 16.68 -31.22 -15.30
CA ASN A 404 15.59 -32.20 -15.34
C ASN A 404 15.04 -32.60 -13.94
N PRO A 405 14.61 -31.62 -13.12
CA PRO A 405 14.07 -31.91 -11.79
C PRO A 405 12.75 -32.70 -11.88
N PRO A 406 12.36 -33.41 -10.80
CA PRO A 406 11.11 -34.20 -10.80
C PRO A 406 9.85 -33.42 -11.14
N ILE A 407 9.80 -32.14 -10.76
CA ILE A 407 8.77 -31.18 -11.19
C ILE A 407 9.43 -30.18 -12.13
N ASN A 408 9.03 -30.23 -13.41
CA ASN A 408 9.61 -29.42 -14.47
C ASN A 408 8.59 -29.04 -15.56
N TRP A 409 7.66 -28.14 -15.22
CA TRP A 409 6.74 -27.54 -16.20
C TRP A 409 7.44 -26.58 -17.18
N GLY A 410 8.69 -26.21 -16.89
CA GLY A 410 9.53 -25.39 -17.74
C GLY A 410 10.31 -26.15 -18.81
N TYR A 411 10.07 -27.45 -19.03
CA TYR A 411 10.84 -28.24 -19.99
C TYR A 411 10.35 -28.01 -21.43
N PRO A 412 11.11 -27.33 -22.30
CA PRO A 412 10.63 -26.95 -23.63
C PRO A 412 10.34 -28.12 -24.57
N ARG A 413 10.78 -29.35 -24.25
CA ARG A 413 10.54 -30.54 -25.08
C ARG A 413 9.23 -31.28 -24.75
N THR A 414 8.55 -30.93 -23.66
CA THR A 414 7.25 -31.49 -23.28
C THR A 414 6.08 -30.54 -23.62
N TRP A 415 6.33 -29.48 -24.41
CA TRP A 415 5.34 -28.50 -24.88
C TRP A 415 4.56 -28.96 -26.15
N LEU A 416 4.61 -30.25 -26.49
CA LEU A 416 3.88 -30.83 -27.62
C LEU A 416 2.47 -31.26 -27.25
#